data_AF-A0AAD4BHU6-F1
#
_entry.id   AF-A0AAD4BHU6-F1
#
_cell.length_a   1.000
_cell.length_b   1.000
_cell.length_c   1.000
_cell.angle_alpha   90.00
_cell.angle_beta   90.00
_cell.angle_gamma   90.00
#
_symmetry.space_group_name_H-M   'P 1'
#
loop_
_entity.id
_entity.type
_entity.pdbx_description
1 polymer ?
#
loop_
_entity_poly.entity_id
_entity_poly.type
_entity_poly.pdbx_seq_one_letter_code
_entity_poly.pdbx_strand_id
1 'polypeptide(L)'
;MSLAETAAGMDGTFTSIPLMDLSKCGTPEGRLATAYEIRDVCMGLDFLRNHGIPESCLDNVLAAAQTYFSLPMATRMGVRLYHIVTCASKLRSELLYYHRTVAN
;
A
#
# COMPACT_ATOMS: atom_id res chain seq x y z
N MET A 1 -26.30 -6.40 -12.79
CA MET A 1 -25.40 -7.12 -11.87
C MET A 1 -24.38 -6.10 -11.36
N SER A 2 -24.41 -5.83 -10.07
CA SER A 2 -23.47 -4.96 -9.36
C SER A 2 -22.16 -5.70 -9.11
N LEU A 3 -21.03 -4.98 -9.07
CA LEU A 3 -19.71 -5.54 -8.71
C LEU A 3 -19.74 -6.27 -7.36
N ALA A 4 -20.54 -5.77 -6.41
CA ALA A 4 -20.70 -6.39 -5.09
C ALA A 4 -21.41 -7.75 -5.15
N GLU A 5 -22.33 -7.93 -6.10
CA GLU A 5 -23.05 -9.20 -6.29
C GLU A 5 -22.13 -10.27 -6.89
N THR A 6 -21.23 -9.87 -7.80
CA THR A 6 -20.23 -10.76 -8.40
C THR A 6 -19.20 -11.23 -7.36
N ALA A 7 -18.69 -10.32 -6.52
CA ALA A 7 -17.73 -10.66 -5.47
C ALA A 7 -18.33 -11.57 -4.39
N ALA A 8 -19.60 -11.35 -4.02
CA ALA A 8 -20.30 -12.19 -3.04
C ALA A 8 -20.61 -13.61 -3.57
N GLY A 9 -20.62 -13.80 -4.90
CA GLY A 9 -20.82 -15.09 -5.55
C GLY A 9 -19.53 -15.90 -5.78
N MET A 10 -18.36 -15.36 -5.48
CA MET A 10 -17.09 -16.07 -5.59
C MET A 10 -16.92 -16.99 -4.37
N ASP A 11 -16.96 -18.31 -4.61
CA ASP A 11 -16.54 -19.30 -3.63
C ASP A 11 -15.08 -19.02 -3.25
N GLY A 12 -14.77 -18.95 -1.95
CA GLY A 12 -13.46 -18.56 -1.43
C GLY A 12 -12.31 -19.52 -1.76
N THR A 13 -12.60 -20.57 -2.54
CA THR A 13 -11.65 -21.53 -3.08
C THR A 13 -11.25 -21.17 -4.51
N PHE A 14 -10.13 -20.48 -4.70
CA PHE A 14 -9.50 -20.31 -6.02
C PHE A 14 -8.48 -21.42 -6.24
N THR A 15 -8.55 -22.09 -7.40
CA THR A 15 -7.60 -23.14 -7.82
C THR A 15 -6.26 -22.59 -8.30
N SER A 16 -6.20 -21.32 -8.67
CA SER A 16 -4.99 -20.62 -9.12
C SER A 16 -5.13 -19.12 -8.92
N ILE A 17 -4.05 -18.47 -8.48
CA ILE A 17 -4.00 -17.01 -8.35
C ILE A 17 -3.44 -16.42 -9.66
N PRO A 18 -4.13 -15.46 -10.31
CA PRO A 18 -3.66 -14.84 -11.53
C PRO A 18 -2.30 -14.16 -11.33
N LEU A 19 -1.39 -14.32 -12.29
CA LEU A 19 -0.09 -13.65 -12.33
C LEU A 19 -0.06 -12.67 -13.50
N MET A 20 0.05 -11.38 -13.20
CA MET A 20 0.00 -10.29 -14.17
C MET A 20 1.38 -9.71 -14.46
N ASP A 21 1.68 -9.49 -15.75
CA ASP A 21 2.94 -8.90 -16.20
C ASP A 21 2.82 -7.40 -16.53
N LEU A 22 3.52 -6.56 -15.76
CA LEU A 22 3.55 -5.11 -15.94
C LEU A 22 4.65 -4.62 -16.92
N SER A 23 5.42 -5.53 -17.54
CA SER A 23 6.50 -5.17 -18.47
C SER A 23 6.02 -4.31 -19.65
N LYS A 24 4.75 -4.47 -20.06
CA LYS A 24 4.13 -3.75 -21.17
C LYS A 24 3.76 -2.30 -20.84
N CYS A 25 3.76 -1.90 -19.56
CA CYS A 25 3.41 -0.54 -19.13
C CYS A 25 4.42 0.54 -19.56
N GLY A 26 5.53 0.16 -20.20
CA GLY A 26 6.53 1.10 -20.70
C GLY A 26 6.07 1.95 -21.90
N THR A 27 5.05 1.52 -22.66
CA THR A 27 4.51 2.25 -23.82
C THR A 27 3.06 2.69 -23.59
N PRO A 28 2.58 3.76 -24.26
CA PRO A 28 1.17 4.17 -24.15
C PRO A 28 0.17 3.06 -24.52
N GLU A 29 0.45 2.31 -25.58
CA GLU A 29 -0.40 1.22 -26.07
C GLU A 29 -0.40 0.04 -25.09
N GLY A 30 0.78 -0.29 -24.55
CA GLY A 30 0.91 -1.36 -23.57
C GLY A 30 0.24 -1.03 -22.23
N ARG A 31 0.30 0.23 -21.78
CA ARG A 31 -0.46 0.69 -20.59
C ARG A 31 -1.97 0.53 -20.76
N LEU A 32 -2.51 0.88 -21.93
CA LEU A 32 -3.95 0.75 -22.19
C LEU A 32 -4.37 -0.72 -22.14
N ALA A 33 -3.60 -1.61 -22.78
CA ALA A 33 -3.87 -3.05 -22.77
C ALA A 33 -3.79 -3.64 -21.35
N THR A 34 -2.74 -3.30 -20.59
CA THR A 34 -2.58 -3.76 -19.20
C THR A 34 -3.67 -3.19 -18.29
N ALA A 35 -4.15 -1.96 -18.51
CA ALA A 35 -5.24 -1.39 -17.73
C ALA A 35 -6.57 -2.15 -17.90
N TYR A 36 -6.86 -2.63 -19.11
CA TYR A 36 -8.02 -3.51 -19.33
C TYR A 36 -7.85 -4.84 -18.60
N GLU A 37 -6.66 -5.43 -18.66
CA GLU A 37 -6.36 -6.66 -17.93
C GLU A 37 -6.51 -6.46 -16.42
N ILE A 38 -5.96 -5.37 -15.85
CA ILE A 38 -6.07 -5.00 -14.42
C ILE A 38 -7.52 -4.90 -14.01
N ARG A 39 -8.36 -4.22 -14.80
CA ARG A 39 -9.79 -4.07 -14.51
C ARG A 39 -10.46 -5.43 -14.37
N ASP A 40 -10.08 -6.39 -15.21
CA ASP A 40 -10.74 -7.70 -15.27
C ASP A 40 -10.22 -8.64 -14.14
N VAL A 41 -8.96 -8.51 -13.70
CA VAL A 41 -8.40 -9.34 -12.61
C VAL A 41 -8.57 -8.76 -11.20
N CYS A 42 -8.58 -7.43 -11.03
CA CYS A 42 -8.70 -6.77 -9.71
C CYS A 42 -10.07 -6.94 -9.03
N MET A 43 -10.92 -7.81 -9.53
CA MET A 43 -12.06 -8.35 -8.79
C MET A 43 -11.64 -9.44 -7.77
N GLY A 44 -10.38 -9.89 -7.78
CA GLY A 44 -9.82 -10.89 -6.87
C GLY A 44 -8.45 -10.53 -6.27
N LEU A 45 -7.77 -11.52 -5.69
CA LEU A 45 -6.37 -11.43 -5.26
C LEU A 45 -5.46 -11.80 -6.43
N ASP A 46 -4.45 -10.99 -6.72
CA ASP A 46 -3.55 -11.20 -7.86
C ASP A 46 -2.07 -11.03 -7.47
N PHE A 47 -1.18 -11.70 -8.20
CA PHE A 47 0.27 -11.47 -8.13
C PHE A 47 0.74 -10.62 -9.32
N LEU A 48 1.71 -9.74 -9.07
CA LEU A 48 2.32 -8.88 -10.08
C LEU A 48 3.76 -9.31 -10.33
N ARG A 49 4.18 -9.38 -11.60
CA ARG A 49 5.58 -9.54 -12.02
C ARG A 49 6.05 -8.37 -12.87
N ASN A 50 7.36 -8.18 -12.92
CA ASN A 50 8.00 -7.10 -13.69
C ASN A 50 7.43 -5.71 -13.35
N HIS A 51 7.10 -5.48 -12.08
CA HIS A 51 6.57 -4.21 -11.56
C HIS A 51 7.60 -3.05 -11.57
N GLY A 52 8.85 -3.33 -11.95
CA GLY A 52 9.91 -2.32 -12.05
C GLY A 52 10.54 -1.91 -10.71
N ILE A 53 10.16 -2.57 -9.61
CA ILE A 53 10.84 -2.36 -8.31
C ILE A 53 12.07 -3.27 -8.32
N PRO A 54 13.29 -2.72 -8.13
CA PRO A 54 14.50 -3.53 -8.06
C PRO A 54 14.44 -4.54 -6.91
N GLU A 55 14.97 -5.74 -7.13
CA GLU A 55 15.03 -6.80 -6.11
C GLU A 55 15.78 -6.35 -4.85
N SER A 56 16.87 -5.59 -5.03
CA SER A 56 17.62 -4.99 -3.91
C SER A 56 16.78 -4.07 -3.02
N CYS A 57 15.75 -3.42 -3.57
CA CYS A 57 14.82 -2.63 -2.77
C CYS A 57 13.98 -3.53 -1.86
N LEU A 58 13.48 -4.65 -2.40
CA LEU A 58 12.71 -5.64 -1.63
C LEU A 58 13.58 -6.26 -0.53
N ASP A 59 14.82 -6.63 -0.85
CA ASP A 59 15.77 -7.18 0.11
C ASP A 59 16.04 -6.21 1.27
N ASN A 60 16.28 -4.94 0.94
CA ASN A 60 16.54 -3.90 1.93
C ASN A 60 15.32 -3.68 2.84
N VAL A 61 14.11 -3.65 2.28
CA VAL A 61 12.88 -3.51 3.06
C VAL A 61 12.68 -4.72 3.98
N LEU A 62 12.89 -5.93 3.47
CA LEU A 62 12.76 -7.16 4.25
C LEU A 62 13.79 -7.21 5.39
N ALA A 63 15.05 -6.86 5.11
CA ALA A 63 16.11 -6.80 6.12
C ALA A 63 15.80 -5.75 7.20
N ALA A 64 15.31 -4.58 6.80
CA ALA A 64 14.90 -3.53 7.74
C ALA A 64 13.73 -3.99 8.62
N ALA A 65 12.73 -4.66 8.04
CA ALA A 65 11.61 -5.23 8.78
C ALA A 65 12.09 -6.27 9.79
N GLN A 66 12.92 -7.23 9.38
CA GLN A 66 13.51 -8.24 10.27
C GLN A 66 14.29 -7.61 11.42
N THR A 67 15.12 -6.59 11.12
CA THR A 67 15.88 -5.84 12.12
C THR A 67 14.95 -5.19 13.14
N TYR A 68 13.91 -4.49 12.66
CA TYR A 68 12.94 -3.82 13.53
C TYR A 68 12.18 -4.81 14.40
N PHE A 69 11.63 -5.88 13.81
CA PHE A 69 10.81 -6.86 14.53
C PHE A 69 11.63 -7.73 15.51
N SER A 70 12.96 -7.78 15.35
CA SER A 70 13.89 -8.41 16.30
C SER A 70 14.16 -7.57 17.56
N LEU A 71 13.79 -6.27 17.57
CA LEU A 71 13.96 -5.43 18.74
C LEU A 71 13.05 -5.89 19.90
N PRO A 72 13.46 -5.67 21.17
CA PRO A 72 12.61 -5.92 22.34
C PRO A 72 11.26 -5.22 22.21
N MET A 73 10.19 -5.84 22.72
CA MET A 73 8.83 -5.33 22.58
C MET A 73 8.69 -3.90 23.12
N ALA A 74 9.32 -3.59 24.26
CA ALA A 74 9.32 -2.26 24.86
C ALA A 74 9.89 -1.19 23.91
N THR A 75 10.98 -1.51 23.20
CA THR A 75 11.61 -0.62 22.21
C THR A 75 10.70 -0.38 21.02
N ARG A 76 10.07 -1.42 20.46
CA ARG A 76 9.11 -1.29 19.33
C ARG A 76 7.87 -0.47 19.71
N MET A 77 7.34 -0.68 20.91
CA MET A 77 6.15 0.04 21.37
C MET A 77 6.45 1.53 21.64
N GLY A 78 7.68 1.84 22.06
CA GLY A 78 8.15 3.22 22.29
C GLY A 78 8.15 4.07 21.02
N VAL A 79 8.51 3.50 19.86
CA VAL A 79 8.48 4.18 18.56
C VAL A 79 7.04 4.53 18.14
N ARG A 80 6.07 3.63 18.40
CA ARG A 80 4.64 3.87 18.09
C ARG A 80 4.07 5.03 18.90
N LEU A 81 4.47 5.17 20.17
CA LEU A 81 4.04 6.25 21.05
C LEU A 81 4.63 7.60 20.63
N TYR A 82 5.90 7.64 20.21
CA TYR A 82 6.57 8.88 19.81
C TYR A 82 5.89 9.56 18.61
N HIS A 83 5.48 8.81 17.59
CA HIS A 83 4.82 9.34 16.39
C HIS A 83 3.39 9.85 16.64
N ILE A 84 2.63 9.20 17.53
CA ILE A 84 1.28 9.67 17.90
C ILE A 84 1.36 10.99 18.68
N VAL A 85 2.30 11.09 19.62
CA VAL A 85 2.47 12.29 20.45
C VAL A 85 3.04 13.46 19.64
N THR A 86 3.96 13.21 18.71
CA THR A 86 4.51 14.27 17.82
C THR A 86 3.54 14.71 16.73
N CYS A 87 2.73 13.82 16.15
CA CYS A 87 1.69 14.21 15.20
C CYS A 87 0.59 15.05 15.86
N ALA A 88 0.14 14.65 17.06
CA ALA A 88 -0.85 15.40 17.82
C ALA A 88 -0.34 16.77 18.28
N SER A 89 0.93 16.89 18.68
CA SER A 89 1.53 18.17 19.06
C SER A 89 1.76 19.09 17.86
N LYS A 90 2.17 18.54 16.71
CA LYS A 90 2.31 19.27 15.45
C LYS A 90 0.96 19.81 14.95
N LEU A 91 -0.08 18.96 14.89
CA LEU A 91 -1.44 19.37 14.50
C LEU A 91 -2.01 20.44 15.44
N ARG A 92 -1.78 20.33 16.76
CA ARG A 92 -2.18 21.36 17.73
C ARG A 92 -1.45 22.69 17.50
N SER A 93 -0.15 22.66 17.20
CA SER A 93 0.61 23.89 16.91
C SER A 93 0.17 24.58 15.62
N GLU A 94 -0.19 23.81 14.60
CA GLU A 94 -0.69 24.32 13.31
C GLU A 94 -2.11 24.91 13.44
N LEU A 95 -3.00 24.25 14.19
CA LEU A 95 -4.34 24.78 14.51
C LEU A 95 -4.27 26.09 15.33
N LEU A 96 -3.38 26.15 16.32
CA LEU A 96 -3.16 27.37 17.11
C LEU A 96 -2.55 28.51 16.29
N TYR A 97 -1.73 28.19 15.28
CA TYR A 97 -1.23 29.17 14.33
C TYR A 97 -2.35 29.70 13.43
N TYR A 98 -3.14 28.80 12.84
CA TYR A 98 -4.28 29.15 11.99
C TYR A 98 -5.31 30.03 12.71
N HIS A 99 -5.67 29.69 13.95
CA HIS A 99 -6.59 30.52 14.75
C HIS A 99 -6.00 31.89 15.13
N ARG A 100 -4.68 32.05 15.14
CA ARG A 100 -4.02 33.33 15.44
C ARG A 100 -3.87 34.22 14.21
N THR A 101 -3.73 33.62 13.02
CA THR A 101 -3.53 34.36 11.77
C THR A 101 -4.81 34.70 11.03
N VAL A 102 -5.89 33.95 11.23
CA VAL A 102 -7.17 34.13 10.51
C VAL A 102 -8.22 34.85 11.37
N ALA A 103 -7.98 35.04 12.68
CA ALA A 103 -8.88 35.75 13.59
C ALA A 103 -8.52 37.24 13.82
N ASN A 104 -7.66 37.82 12.98
CA ASN A 104 -7.41 39.27 12.90
C ASN A 104 -7.74 39.78 11.50
#